data_AF-A0A960UK35-F1
#
_entry.id   AF-A0A960UK35-F1
#
_cell.length_a   1.000
_cell.length_b   1.000
_cell.length_c   1.000
_cell.angle_alpha   90.00
_cell.angle_beta   90.00
_cell.angle_gamma   90.00
#
_symmetry.space_group_name_H-M   'P 1'
#
loop_
_entity.id
_entity.type
_entity.pdbx_description
1 polymer ?
#
loop_
_entity_poly.entity_id
_entity_poly.type
_entity_poly.pdbx_seq_one_letter_code
_entity_poly.pdbx_strand_id
1 'polypeptide(L)'
;MTAKLRNWWPAALCELCYLLVVIGVAVSSTGATGGRIVYPLDDTYIHMAIAKNFATRGVWGVSGDAFSSSTSSPLYTALLAAGDVAFGVRDLLP
;
A
#
# COMPACT_ATOMS: atom_id res chain seq x y z
N MET A 1 22.81 0.08 -42.11
CA MET A 1 22.58 0.00 -40.65
C MET A 1 21.18 0.51 -40.33
N THR A 2 20.11 -0.23 -40.62
CA THR A 2 18.74 0.23 -40.36
C THR A 2 17.75 -0.93 -40.50
N ALA A 3 17.60 -1.77 -39.47
CA ALA A 3 16.48 -2.72 -39.37
C ALA A 3 16.15 -3.15 -37.93
N LYS A 4 16.55 -2.36 -36.91
CA LYS A 4 16.05 -2.51 -35.53
C LYS A 4 14.77 -1.67 -35.35
N LEU A 5 13.83 -1.75 -36.28
CA LEU A 5 12.46 -1.33 -35.99
C LEU A 5 11.83 -2.45 -35.16
N ARG A 6 11.58 -2.07 -33.92
CA ARG A 6 11.58 -2.90 -32.74
C ARG A 6 10.15 -3.46 -32.56
N ASN A 7 9.95 -4.77 -32.58
CA ASN A 7 8.62 -5.40 -32.46
C ASN A 7 8.11 -5.40 -31.01
N TRP A 8 7.65 -4.26 -30.49
CA TRP A 8 7.10 -4.14 -29.11
C TRP A 8 5.61 -4.43 -29.00
N TRP A 9 4.92 -4.69 -30.12
CA TRP A 9 3.48 -4.92 -30.10
C TRP A 9 3.05 -6.05 -29.14
N PRO A 10 3.81 -7.15 -28.93
CA PRO A 10 3.42 -8.16 -27.94
C PRO A 10 3.53 -7.63 -26.52
N ALA A 11 4.59 -6.86 -26.22
CA ALA A 11 4.78 -6.25 -24.90
C ALA A 11 3.67 -5.22 -24.60
N ALA A 12 3.32 -4.39 -25.59
CA ALA A 12 2.22 -3.44 -25.45
C ALA A 12 0.86 -4.14 -25.23
N LEU A 13 0.63 -5.27 -25.90
CA LEU A 13 -0.57 -6.08 -25.69
C LEU A 13 -0.59 -6.70 -24.28
N CYS A 14 0.54 -7.26 -23.82
CA CYS A 14 0.66 -7.80 -22.46
C CYS A 14 0.39 -6.73 -21.40
N GLU A 15 0.96 -5.53 -21.56
CA GLU A 15 0.74 -4.39 -20.67
C GLU A 15 -0.73 -3.97 -20.66
N LEU A 16 -1.36 -3.86 -21.83
CA LEU A 16 -2.78 -3.55 -21.94
C LEU A 16 -3.64 -4.60 -21.23
N CYS A 17 -3.39 -5.89 -21.46
CA CYS A 17 -4.10 -6.98 -20.79
C CYS A 17 -3.92 -6.91 -19.25
N TYR A 18 -2.70 -6.66 -18.78
CA TYR A 18 -2.41 -6.48 -17.35
C TYR A 18 -3.22 -5.32 -16.76
N LEU A 19 -3.19 -4.15 -17.40
CA LEU A 19 -3.93 -2.97 -16.94
C LEU A 19 -5.44 -3.21 -16.92
N LEU A 20 -6.00 -3.88 -17.93
CA LEU A 20 -7.43 -4.23 -17.95
C LEU A 20 -7.82 -5.15 -16.79
N VAL A 21 -6.96 -6.12 -16.45
CA VAL A 21 -7.18 -7.00 -15.29
C VAL A 21 -7.10 -6.21 -13.98
N VAL A 22 -6.09 -5.35 -13.81
CA VAL A 22 -5.94 -4.50 -12.62
C VAL A 22 -7.15 -3.59 -12.43
N ILE A 23 -7.63 -2.94 -13.50
CA ILE A 23 -8.83 -2.09 -13.47
C ILE A 23 -10.05 -2.93 -13.10
N GLY A 24 -10.22 -4.11 -13.71
CA GLY A 24 -11.32 -5.02 -13.39
C GLY A 24 -11.33 -5.39 -11.89
N VAL A 25 -10.18 -5.78 -11.35
CA VAL A 25 -10.04 -6.10 -9.91
C VAL A 25 -10.35 -4.89 -9.04
N ALA A 26 -9.85 -3.70 -9.38
CA ALA A 26 -10.09 -2.48 -8.62
C ALA A 26 -11.57 -2.09 -8.59
N VAL A 27 -12.27 -2.17 -9.72
CA VAL A 27 -13.71 -1.89 -9.82
C VAL A 27 -14.52 -2.91 -9.02
N SER A 28 -14.23 -4.21 -9.18
CA SER A 28 -14.90 -5.27 -8.44
C SER A 28 -14.67 -5.15 -6.92
N SER A 29 -13.43 -4.85 -6.51
CA SER A 29 -13.07 -4.64 -5.11
C SER A 29 -13.83 -3.45 -4.51
N THR A 30 -13.88 -2.32 -5.22
CA THR A 30 -14.62 -1.12 -4.78
C THR A 30 -16.11 -1.39 -4.62
N GLY A 31 -16.69 -2.20 -5.51
CA GLY A 31 -18.08 -2.66 -5.36
C GLY A 31 -18.29 -3.53 -4.11
N ALA A 32 -17.36 -4.43 -3.82
CA ALA A 32 -17.42 -5.32 -2.66
C ALA A 32 -17.20 -4.58 -1.32
N THR A 33 -16.49 -3.45 -1.31
CA THR A 33 -16.18 -2.66 -0.11
C THR A 33 -17.15 -1.50 0.14
N GLY A 34 -18.25 -1.44 -0.62
CA GLY A 34 -19.24 -0.37 -0.49
C GLY A 34 -18.71 1.00 -0.91
N GLY A 35 -17.82 1.05 -1.91
CA GLY A 35 -17.24 2.28 -2.43
C GLY A 35 -15.98 2.77 -1.70
N ARG A 36 -15.44 1.98 -0.77
CA ARG A 36 -14.26 2.36 0.02
C ARG A 36 -12.97 1.86 -0.64
N ILE A 37 -11.97 2.74 -0.73
CA ILE A 37 -10.62 2.35 -1.10
C ILE A 37 -9.99 1.66 0.11
N VAL A 38 -9.56 0.42 -0.08
CA VAL A 38 -8.90 -0.42 0.94
C VAL A 38 -7.63 -1.01 0.37
N TYR A 39 -6.70 -1.37 1.24
CA TYR A 39 -5.51 -2.10 0.82
C TYR A 39 -5.85 -3.59 0.73
N PRO A 40 -5.40 -4.29 -0.34
CA PRO A 40 -5.70 -5.70 -0.51
C PRO A 40 -4.88 -6.61 0.42
N LEU A 41 -3.81 -6.10 1.04
CA LEU A 41 -2.90 -6.84 1.91
C LEU A 41 -2.96 -6.32 3.34
N ASP A 42 -2.83 -7.24 4.29
CA ASP A 42 -2.80 -6.98 5.73
C ASP A 42 -1.52 -6.27 6.17
N ASP A 43 -0.38 -6.53 5.52
CA ASP A 43 0.90 -5.88 5.79
C ASP A 43 0.78 -4.35 5.85
N THR A 44 0.08 -3.74 4.89
CA THR A 44 -0.15 -2.28 4.88
C THR A 44 -0.82 -1.81 6.18
N TYR A 45 -1.84 -2.53 6.63
CA TYR A 45 -2.55 -2.22 7.87
C TYR A 45 -1.69 -2.48 9.12
N ILE A 46 -0.81 -3.48 9.10
CA ILE A 46 0.15 -3.73 10.19
C ILE A 46 1.11 -2.54 10.32
N HIS A 47 1.69 -2.06 9.21
CA HIS A 47 2.57 -0.90 9.21
C HIS A 47 1.86 0.36 9.71
N MET A 48 0.64 0.62 9.22
CA MET A 48 -0.18 1.76 9.65
C MET A 48 -0.59 1.66 11.13
N ALA A 49 -0.91 0.46 11.64
CA ALA A 49 -1.25 0.26 13.04
C ALA A 49 -0.06 0.57 13.96
N ILE A 50 1.14 0.04 13.64
CA ILE A 50 2.36 0.33 14.40
C ILE A 50 2.70 1.82 14.31
N ALA A 51 2.63 2.41 13.12
CA ALA A 51 2.89 3.83 12.90
C ALA A 51 1.98 4.73 13.75
N LYS A 52 0.67 4.49 13.69
CA LYS A 52 -0.33 5.18 14.49
C LYS A 52 -0.06 5.04 15.99
N ASN A 53 0.21 3.83 16.47
CA ASN A 53 0.48 3.60 17.89
C ASN A 53 1.77 4.28 18.34
N PHE A 54 2.78 4.28 17.48
CA PHE A 54 4.03 4.98 17.76
C PHE A 54 3.84 6.49 17.78
N ALA A 55 3.13 7.05 16.80
CA ALA A 55 2.83 8.48 16.70
C ALA A 55 1.94 9.01 17.84
N THR A 56 0.96 8.21 18.30
CA THR A 56 -0.06 8.67 19.27
C THR A 56 0.21 8.23 20.71
N ARG A 57 0.88 7.10 20.93
CA ARG A 57 1.12 6.50 22.26
C ARG A 57 2.59 6.25 22.56
N GLY A 58 3.49 6.43 21.59
CA GLY A 58 4.91 6.06 21.73
C GLY A 58 5.17 4.55 21.78
N VAL A 59 4.17 3.72 21.43
CA VAL A 59 4.27 2.26 21.47
C VAL A 59 4.54 1.73 20.08
N TRP A 60 5.72 1.10 19.88
CA TRP A 60 6.04 0.41 18.64
C TRP A 60 5.45 -1.00 18.63
N GLY A 61 4.16 -1.11 18.31
CA GLY A 61 3.49 -2.39 18.22
C GLY A 61 2.14 -2.33 17.52
N VAL A 62 1.65 -3.48 17.06
CA VAL A 62 0.33 -3.59 16.40
C VAL A 62 -0.78 -3.31 17.40
N SER A 63 -0.67 -3.86 18.62
CA SER A 63 -1.45 -3.40 19.76
C SER A 63 -0.81 -2.15 20.35
N GLY A 64 -1.64 -1.19 20.74
CA GLY A 64 -1.17 0.07 21.34
C GLY A 64 -0.78 -0.06 22.81
N ASP A 65 -0.59 -1.28 23.31
CA ASP A 65 -0.37 -1.60 24.73
C ASP A 65 1.04 -2.13 25.00
N ALA A 66 1.68 -2.77 24.00
CA ALA A 66 3.00 -3.37 24.14
C ALA A 66 3.79 -3.35 22.83
N PHE A 67 5.11 -3.39 22.97
CA PHE A 67 6.01 -3.54 21.83
C PHE A 67 5.75 -4.85 21.08
N SER A 68 5.79 -4.82 19.76
CA SER A 68 5.82 -6.03 18.92
C SER A 68 6.70 -5.85 17.69
N SER A 69 7.49 -6.89 17.38
CA SER A 69 8.39 -6.93 16.23
C SER A 69 7.67 -7.45 14.98
N SER A 70 6.57 -6.80 14.61
CA SER A 70 5.65 -7.25 13.54
C SER A 70 5.87 -6.55 12.19
N THR A 71 6.98 -5.82 12.01
CA THR A 71 7.31 -5.12 10.76
C THR A 71 8.64 -5.59 10.21
N SER A 72 8.65 -6.01 8.94
CA SER A 72 9.87 -6.35 8.18
C SER A 72 10.59 -5.12 7.62
N SER A 73 9.93 -3.95 7.65
CA SER A 73 10.45 -2.67 7.14
C SER A 73 10.35 -1.58 8.20
N PRO A 74 11.17 -1.62 9.28
CA PRO A 74 11.06 -0.67 10.38
C PRO A 74 11.25 0.79 9.97
N LEU A 75 12.17 1.07 9.04
CA LEU A 75 12.38 2.42 8.53
C LEU A 75 11.14 2.96 7.82
N TYR A 76 10.48 2.12 7.01
CA TYR A 76 9.22 2.49 6.36
C TYR A 76 8.16 2.82 7.40
N THR A 77 7.93 1.93 8.38
CA THR A 77 6.99 2.20 9.49
C THR A 77 7.29 3.51 10.24
N ALA A 78 8.57 3.84 10.45
CA ALA A 78 8.95 5.09 11.11
C ALA A 78 8.63 6.34 10.27
N LEU A 79 8.78 6.26 8.95
CA LEU A 79 8.39 7.34 8.04
C LEU A 79 6.87 7.56 8.06
N LEU A 80 6.08 6.49 8.14
CA LEU A 80 4.63 6.59 8.29
C LEU A 80 4.25 7.27 9.59
N ALA A 81 4.89 6.89 10.70
CA ALA A 81 4.65 7.52 11.99
C ALA A 81 4.97 9.02 11.94
N ALA A 82 6.05 9.41 11.25
CA ALA A 82 6.36 10.83 11.03
C ALA A 82 5.28 11.54 10.19
N GLY A 83 4.74 10.86 9.17
CA GLY A 83 3.59 11.33 8.40
C GLY A 83 2.33 11.50 9.25
N ASP A 84 2.01 10.53 10.11
CA ASP A 84 0.87 10.59 11.04
C ASP A 84 1.00 11.77 12.03
N VAL A 85 2.21 12.05 12.51
CA VAL A 85 2.49 13.23 13.36
C VAL A 85 2.29 14.53 12.57
N ALA A 86 2.73 14.59 11.30
CA ALA A 86 2.67 15.80 10.49
C ALA A 86 1.28 16.12 9.94
N PHE A 87 0.51 15.10 9.54
CA PHE A 87 -0.75 15.27 8.78
C PHE A 87 -1.99 14.70 9.48
N GLY A 88 -1.81 14.11 10.67
CA GLY A 88 -2.81 13.32 11.36
C GLY A 88 -2.95 11.91 10.78
N VAL A 89 -3.54 11.00 11.55
CA VAL A 89 -3.79 9.61 11.15
C VAL A 89 -4.83 9.56 10.04
N ARG A 90 -4.49 8.95 8.90
CA ARG A 90 -5.36 8.85 7.71
C ARG A 90 -5.35 7.45 7.11
N ASP A 91 -6.52 6.93 6.79
CA ASP A 91 -6.67 5.58 6.22
C ASP A 91 -6.22 5.47 4.74
N LEU A 92 -5.96 6.60 4.08
CA LEU A 92 -5.56 6.68 2.65
C LEU A 92 -4.05 6.76 2.43
N LEU A 93 -3.28 6.99 3.50
CA LEU A 93 -1.83 7.15 3.43
C LEU A 93 -1.21 5.94 4.13
N PRO A 94 -0.73 4.95 3.35
CA PRO A 94 0.01 3.84 3.90
C PRO A 94 1.46 4.22 4.10
#